data_AF-A0A0R2CTX3-F1
#
_entry.id   AF-A0A0R2CTX3-F1
#
_cell.length_a   1.000
_cell.length_b   1.000
_cell.length_c   1.000
_cell.angle_alpha   90.00
_cell.angle_beta   90.00
_cell.angle_gamma   90.00
#
_symmetry.space_group_name_H-M   'P 1'
#
loop_
_entity.id
_entity.type
_entity.pdbx_description
1 polymer ?
#
loop_
_entity_poly.entity_id
_entity_poly.type
_entity_poly.pdbx_seq_one_letter_code
_entity_poly.pdbx_strand_id
1 'polypeptide(L)' 'MTERFLKEHGIPYVEHNIDQEPEYIDYLKAKGYQATPVVETADTSFFGFRPDQLRQSAS' A
#
# COMPACT_ATOMS: atom_id res chain seq x y z
N MET A 1 7.75 -1.51 7.02
CA MET A 1 8.80 -0.97 6.13
C MET A 1 8.24 -0.03 5.08
N THR A 2 7.16 -0.41 4.36
CA THR A 2 6.51 0.45 3.36
C THR A 2 6.01 1.78 3.92
N GLU A 3 5.21 1.76 4.98
CA GLU A 3 4.71 2.98 5.66
C GLU A 3 5.86 3.90 6.11
N ARG A 4 6.87 3.33 6.77
CA ARG A 4 8.07 4.06 7.21
C ARG A 4 8.77 4.74 6.04
N PHE A 5 8.95 4.06 4.91
CA PHE A 5 9.56 4.62 3.71
C PHE A 5 8.76 5.82 3.19
N LEU A 6 7.43 5.69 3.10
CA LEU A 6 6.55 6.77 2.66
C LEU A 6 6.69 8.00 3.58
N LYS A 7 6.69 7.78 4.90
CA LYS A 7 6.92 8.84 5.91
C LYS A 7 8.30 9.50 5.77
N GLU A 8 9.38 8.72 5.67
CA GLU A 8 10.76 9.22 5.57
C GLU A 8 10.98 10.04 4.29
N HIS A 9 10.29 9.69 3.20
CA HIS A 9 10.36 10.40 1.92
C HIS A 9 9.29 11.48 1.74
N GLY A 10 8.44 11.74 2.75
CA GLY A 10 7.39 12.77 2.68
C GLY A 10 6.33 12.50 1.61
N ILE A 11 6.13 11.23 1.24
CA ILE A 11 5.17 10.84 0.21
C ILE A 11 3.79 10.81 0.88
N PRO A 12 2.80 11.58 0.40
CA PRO A 12 1.46 11.54 0.96
C PRO A 12 0.79 10.20 0.65
N TYR A 13 0.12 9.64 1.63
CA TYR A 13 -0.64 8.39 1.48
C TYR A 13 -1.81 8.37 2.45
N VAL A 14 -2.79 7.53 2.15
CA VAL A 14 -3.88 7.16 3.06
C VAL A 14 -3.61 5.76 3.57
N GLU A 15 -3.68 5.57 4.88
CA GLU A 15 -3.52 4.27 5.51
C GLU A 15 -4.90 3.66 5.78
N HIS A 16 -5.11 2.44 5.30
CA HIS A 16 -6.25 1.60 5.67
C HIS A 16 -5.72 0.41 6.46
N ASN A 17 -5.92 0.44 7.78
CA ASN A 17 -5.46 -0.63 8.67
C ASN A 17 -6.56 -1.68 8.79
N ILE A 18 -6.34 -2.86 8.21
CA ILE A 18 -7.32 -3.95 8.17
C ILE A 18 -7.71 -4.52 9.55
N ASP A 19 -6.92 -4.27 10.61
CA ASP A 19 -7.30 -4.65 11.97
C ASP A 19 -8.37 -3.70 12.55
N GLN A 20 -8.47 -2.48 12.01
CA GLN A 20 -9.47 -1.48 12.40
C GLN A 20 -10.60 -1.37 11.37
N GLU A 21 -10.30 -1.59 10.10
CA GLU A 21 -11.19 -1.47 8.95
C GLU A 21 -11.28 -2.83 8.21
N PRO A 22 -11.92 -3.85 8.82
CA PRO A 22 -11.96 -5.21 8.28
C PRO A 22 -12.66 -5.31 6.92
N GLU A 23 -13.46 -4.31 6.52
CA GLU A 23 -14.06 -4.22 5.18
C GLU A 23 -13.02 -4.26 4.04
N TYR A 24 -11.78 -3.80 4.30
CA TYR A 24 -10.71 -3.87 3.32
C TYR A 24 -10.14 -5.29 3.16
N ILE A 25 -10.42 -6.22 4.06
CA ILE A 25 -10.00 -7.62 3.90
C ILE A 25 -10.67 -8.24 2.67
N ASP A 26 -11.98 -8.05 2.52
CA ASP A 26 -12.73 -8.59 1.38
C ASP A 26 -12.35 -7.88 0.08
N TYR A 27 -12.10 -6.56 0.14
CA TYR A 27 -11.55 -5.79 -0.96
C TYR A 27 -10.21 -6.35 -1.47
N LEU A 28 -9.27 -6.62 -0.56
CA LEU A 28 -7.97 -7.18 -0.90
C LEU A 28 -8.09 -8.59 -1.50
N LYS A 29 -8.94 -9.44 -0.90
CA LYS A 29 -9.20 -10.79 -1.42
C LYS A 29 -9.81 -10.78 -2.82
N ALA A 30 -10.77 -9.88 -3.08
CA ALA A 30 -11.40 -9.73 -4.39
C ALA A 30 -10.38 -9.32 -5.48
N LYS A 31 -9.34 -8.58 -5.10
CA LYS A 31 -8.20 -8.23 -5.95
C LYS A 31 -7.12 -9.32 -6.05
N GLY A 32 -7.29 -10.44 -5.35
CA GLY A 32 -6.35 -11.57 -5.35
C GLY A 32 -5.15 -11.39 -4.41
N TYR A 33 -5.14 -10.36 -3.57
CA TYR A 33 -4.09 -10.19 -2.57
C TYR A 33 -4.33 -11.10 -1.36
N GLN A 34 -3.24 -11.67 -0.86
CA GLN A 34 -3.26 -12.61 0.27
C GLN A 34 -2.38 -12.15 1.44
N ALA A 35 -1.66 -11.04 1.27
CA ALA A 35 -0.75 -10.50 2.27
C ALA A 35 -0.73 -8.97 2.24
N THR A 36 -0.56 -8.37 3.41
CA THR A 36 -0.26 -6.95 3.58
C THR A 36 1.25 -6.72 3.70
N PRO A 37 1.75 -5.50 3.49
CA PRO A 37 1.04 -4.31 3.00
C PRO A 37 0.72 -4.40 1.49
N VAL A 38 -0.37 -3.76 1.08
CA VAL A 38 -0.68 -3.50 -0.33
C VAL A 38 -0.66 -1.99 -0.55
N VAL A 39 -0.01 -1.56 -1.62
CA VAL A 39 0.08 -0.15 -2.02
C VAL A 39 -0.62 -0.01 -3.35
N GLU A 40 -1.52 0.95 -3.42
CA GLU A 40 -2.25 1.28 -4.63
C GLU A 40 -2.01 2.74 -4.97
N THR A 41 -1.70 2.98 -6.23
CA THR A 41 -1.47 4.29 -6.83
C THR A 41 -2.47 4.47 -7.98
N ALA A 42 -2.47 5.63 -8.64
CA ALA A 42 -3.36 5.87 -9.77
C ALA A 42 -3.14 4.86 -10.92
N ASP A 43 -1.89 4.46 -11.14
CA ASP A 43 -1.49 3.67 -12.32
C ASP A 43 -1.15 2.22 -11.99
N THR A 44 -0.73 1.94 -10.76
CA THR A 44 -0.19 0.62 -10.37
C THR A 44 -0.62 0.21 -8.97
N SER A 45 -0.74 -1.10 -8.76
CA SER A 45 -0.93 -1.72 -7.45
C SER A 45 0.06 -2.85 -7.24
N PHE A 46 0.65 -2.91 -6.05
CA PHE A 46 1.63 -3.92 -5.69
C PHE A 46 1.55 -4.28 -4.21
N PHE A 47 2.07 -5.46 -3.89
CA PHE A 47 2.12 -5.95 -2.51
C PHE A 47 3.57 -6.04 -2.00
N GLY A 48 3.71 -5.95 -0.69
CA GLY A 48 4.99 -6.01 0.02
C GLY A 48 5.80 -4.71 -0.06
N PHE A 49 7.04 -4.78 0.41
CA PHE A 49 7.96 -3.65 0.38
C PHE A 49 8.71 -3.61 -0.96
N ARG A 50 8.42 -2.62 -1.79
CA ARG A 50 9.01 -2.43 -3.13
C ARG A 50 9.53 -0.99 -3.29
N PRO A 51 10.76 -0.68 -2.83
CA PRO A 51 11.29 0.69 -2.82
C PRO A 51 11.43 1.30 -4.22
N ASP A 52 11.63 0.49 -5.26
CA ASP A 52 11.70 0.99 -6.64
C ASP A 52 10.36 1.54 -7.13
N GLN A 53 9.25 0.87 -6.79
CA GLN A 53 7.90 1.33 -7.16
C GLN A 53 7.45 2.50 -6.29
N LEU A 54 7.78 2.48 -4.99
CA LEU A 54 7.47 3.58 -4.06
C LEU A 54 8.13 4.91 -4.45
N ARG A 55 9.31 4.86 -5.08
CA ARG A 55 9.97 6.06 -5.60
C ARG A 55 9.29 6.63 -6.85
N GLN A 56 8.73 5.77 -7.70
CA GLN A 56 8.02 6.21 -8.91
C GLN A 56 6.69 6.89 -8.58
N SER A 57 6.02 6.48 -7.51
CA SER A 57 4.77 7.10 -7.04
C SER A 57 4.94 8.48 -6.39
N ALA A 58 6.18 8.94 -6.22
CA ALA A 58 6.50 10.24 -5.60
C ALA A 58 6.86 11.34 -6.61
N SER A 59 6.82 11.04 -7.91
CA SER A 59 7.20 11.98 -8.99
C SER A 59 6.02 12.75 -9.56
#